data_AF-A0A397VQ13-F1
#
_entry.id   AF-A0A397VQ13-F1
#
_cell.length_a   1.000
_cell.length_b   1.000
_cell.length_c   1.000
_cell.angle_alpha   90.00
_cell.angle_beta   90.00
_cell.angle_gamma   90.00
#
_symmetry.space_group_name_H-M   'P 1'
#
loop_
_entity.id
_entity.type
_entity.pdbx_description
1 polymer ?
#
loop_
_entity_poly.entity_id
_entity_poly.type
_entity_poly.pdbx_seq_one_letter_code
_entity_poly.pdbx_strand_id
1 'polypeptide(L)'
;MPTKNFGPCSIIDCTNTDIKFRTITELSYEKCCMKKTLEAYSYLENTFASSVDMLTKALYFQQRRKCTGLELDPVNFERIIKTINSGLKGFFNYLTNAIISKEHSAYNISEAKKSVVGLCYLIAGLRNKFVNWHKLEVGLYLRASGATWEAIDTMSSLGYSSCAKTVDMYQKKVQKEYSAKIEHYFLEHVILNYIFV
;
A
#
# COMPACT_ATOMS: atom_id res chain seq x y z
N MET A 1 -29.72 0.03 29.88
CA MET A 1 -29.79 1.46 29.48
C MET A 1 -28.36 1.91 29.17
N PRO A 2 -28.08 2.43 27.96
CA PRO A 2 -26.73 2.82 27.59
C PRO A 2 -26.35 4.13 28.30
N THR A 3 -25.19 4.14 28.96
CA THR A 3 -24.66 5.28 29.71
C THR A 3 -24.34 6.44 28.79
N LYS A 4 -24.89 7.62 29.10
CA LYS A 4 -24.69 8.88 28.36
C LYS A 4 -23.26 9.37 28.57
N ASN A 5 -22.55 9.62 27.47
CA ASN A 5 -21.18 10.12 27.48
C ASN A 5 -21.19 11.62 27.81
N PHE A 6 -20.49 12.04 28.87
CA PHE A 6 -20.38 13.44 29.33
C PHE A 6 -19.01 14.07 29.00
N GLY A 7 -18.23 13.45 28.09
CA GLY A 7 -16.97 14.01 27.63
C GLY A 7 -17.19 15.22 26.70
N PRO A 8 -16.34 16.25 26.75
CA PRO A 8 -16.56 17.50 26.02
C PRO A 8 -16.08 17.40 24.58
N CYS A 9 -16.56 16.45 23.77
CA CYS A 9 -16.28 16.38 22.33
C CYS A 9 -17.32 15.51 21.61
N SER A 10 -18.37 16.13 21.05
CA SER A 10 -18.79 15.71 19.71
C SER A 10 -17.77 16.29 18.75
N ILE A 11 -17.02 15.46 18.03
CA ILE A 11 -16.12 15.94 16.98
C ILE A 11 -17.01 16.46 15.84
N ILE A 12 -17.38 17.73 15.95
CA ILE A 12 -17.91 18.52 14.84
C ILE A 12 -16.72 19.35 14.41
N ASP A 13 -16.32 19.27 13.15
CA ASP A 13 -15.22 20.07 12.60
C ASP A 13 -15.47 21.54 12.94
N CYS A 14 -14.73 22.05 13.93
CA CYS A 14 -14.98 23.37 14.48
C CYS A 14 -14.31 24.39 13.57
N THR A 15 -15.07 24.95 12.63
CA THR A 15 -14.64 26.02 11.71
C THR A 15 -14.58 27.40 12.36
N ASN A 16 -14.82 27.49 13.67
CA ASN A 16 -14.88 28.74 14.40
C ASN A 16 -13.45 29.20 14.76
N THR A 17 -13.04 30.34 14.19
CA THR A 17 -11.70 30.90 14.31
C THR A 17 -11.41 31.54 15.66
N ASP A 18 -12.42 31.73 16.50
CA ASP A 18 -12.36 32.57 17.69
C ASP A 18 -12.54 31.77 18.99
N ILE A 19 -11.72 30.73 19.18
CA ILE A 19 -11.85 29.87 20.36
C ILE A 19 -10.52 29.58 21.04
N LYS A 20 -10.48 29.87 22.35
CA LYS A 20 -9.38 29.58 23.30
C LYS A 20 -8.82 28.15 23.21
N PHE A 21 -9.58 27.19 22.68
CA PHE A 21 -9.13 25.81 22.45
C PHE A 21 -8.04 25.70 21.38
N ARG A 22 -8.01 26.59 20.38
CA ARG A 22 -6.93 26.64 19.40
C ARG A 22 -5.61 27.00 20.08
N THR A 23 -5.65 28.00 20.96
CA THR A 23 -4.51 28.39 21.80
C THR A 23 -4.06 27.27 22.72
N ILE A 24 -4.98 26.51 23.34
CA ILE A 24 -4.62 25.34 24.15
C ILE A 24 -3.92 24.27 23.28
N THR A 25 -4.43 24.03 22.08
CA THR A 25 -3.85 23.05 21.15
C THR A 25 -2.45 23.49 20.70
N GLU A 26 -2.27 24.77 20.36
CA GLU A 26 -0.99 25.38 19.99
C GLU A 26 0.02 25.34 21.15
N LEU A 27 -0.37 25.75 22.36
CA LEU A 27 0.49 25.68 23.56
C LEU A 27 0.87 24.24 23.93
N SER A 28 -0.06 23.30 23.76
CA SER A 28 0.21 21.87 23.99
C SER A 28 1.21 21.33 22.96
N TYR A 29 1.06 21.73 21.70
CA TYR A 29 1.99 21.40 20.63
C TYR A 29 3.39 21.99 20.88
N GLU A 30 3.49 23.27 21.22
CA GLU A 30 4.76 23.94 21.56
C GLU A 30 5.46 23.25 22.73
N LYS A 31 4.73 22.94 23.80
CA LYS A 31 5.28 22.19 24.95
C LYS A 31 5.78 20.81 24.55
N CYS A 32 5.10 20.16 23.61
CA CYS A 32 5.51 18.86 23.08
C CYS A 32 6.81 18.96 22.26
N CYS A 33 6.93 20.00 21.43
CA CYS A 33 8.13 20.31 20.67
C CYS A 33 9.32 20.61 21.60
N MET A 34 9.14 21.48 22.60
CA MET A 34 10.18 21.83 23.57
C MET A 34 10.68 20.62 24.36
N LYS A 35 9.78 19.71 24.74
CA LYS A 35 10.13 18.50 25.48
C LYS A 35 10.60 17.34 24.60
N LYS A 36 10.64 17.52 23.28
CA LYS A 36 10.91 16.47 22.29
C LYS A 36 10.01 15.23 22.43
N THR A 37 8.86 15.36 23.09
CA THR A 37 7.89 14.27 23.23
C THR A 37 7.22 13.94 21.90
N LEU A 38 7.25 14.87 20.93
CA LEU A 38 6.73 14.65 19.59
C LEU A 38 7.52 13.58 18.81
N GLU A 39 8.82 13.36 19.13
CA GLU A 39 9.64 12.33 18.50
C GLU A 39 9.11 10.91 18.75
N ALA A 40 8.45 10.68 19.89
CA ALA A 40 7.76 9.43 20.21
C ALA A 40 6.50 9.21 19.37
N TYR A 41 5.95 10.28 18.81
CA TYR A 41 4.72 10.32 18.01
C TYR A 41 4.96 10.99 16.66
N SER A 42 6.03 10.60 15.96
CA SER A 42 6.44 11.21 14.68
C SER A 42 5.35 11.22 13.60
N TYR A 43 4.33 10.37 13.72
CA TYR A 43 3.17 10.36 12.81
C TYR A 43 2.24 11.59 12.98
N LEU A 44 2.34 12.35 14.09
CA LEU A 44 1.57 13.57 14.32
C LEU A 44 2.18 14.79 13.60
N GLU A 45 3.42 14.70 13.12
CA GLU A 45 4.06 15.77 12.36
C GLU A 45 3.39 15.98 10.99
N ASN A 46 2.73 14.95 10.47
CA ASN A 46 2.07 14.98 9.17
C ASN A 46 0.59 14.67 9.30
N THR A 47 -0.24 15.37 8.53
CA THR A 47 -1.65 14.97 8.36
C THR A 47 -1.73 13.61 7.65
N PHE A 48 -2.84 12.91 7.82
CA PHE A 48 -3.09 11.66 7.09
C PHE A 48 -2.98 11.85 5.57
N ALA A 49 -3.57 12.93 5.04
CA ALA A 49 -3.49 13.27 3.62
C ALA A 49 -2.05 13.50 3.14
N SER A 50 -1.23 14.20 3.93
CA SER A 50 0.21 14.40 3.63
C SER A 50 0.96 13.08 3.62
N SER A 51 0.70 12.21 4.60
CA SER A 51 1.33 10.88 4.70
C SER A 51 0.94 9.99 3.51
N VAL A 52 -0.31 10.03 3.07
CA VAL A 52 -0.78 9.33 1.86
C VAL A 52 -0.09 9.88 0.60
N ASP A 53 0.13 11.19 0.52
CA ASP A 53 0.87 11.78 -0.59
C ASP A 53 2.32 11.30 -0.65
N MET A 54 3.01 11.34 0.49
CA MET A 54 4.37 10.86 0.63
C MET A 54 4.47 9.37 0.30
N LEU A 55 3.53 8.54 0.79
CA LEU A 55 3.46 7.11 0.49
C LEU A 55 3.30 6.87 -1.01
N THR A 56 2.37 7.57 -1.64
CA THR A 56 2.10 7.44 -3.08
C THR A 56 3.35 7.76 -3.91
N LYS A 57 4.05 8.85 -3.58
CA LYS A 57 5.29 9.24 -4.24
C LYS A 57 6.40 8.22 -4.02
N ALA A 58 6.53 7.68 -2.80
CA ALA A 58 7.53 6.68 -2.47
C ALA A 58 7.32 5.38 -3.27
N LEU A 59 6.09 4.86 -3.29
CA LEU A 59 5.76 3.64 -4.03
C LEU A 59 5.86 3.82 -5.55
N TYR A 60 5.49 5.00 -6.07
CA TYR A 60 5.72 5.34 -7.48
C TYR A 60 7.21 5.32 -7.84
N PHE A 61 8.05 5.96 -7.02
CA PHE A 61 9.50 5.95 -7.21
C PHE A 61 10.06 4.52 -7.19
N GLN A 62 9.65 3.70 -6.23
CA GLN A 62 10.07 2.32 -6.10
C GLN A 62 9.72 1.49 -7.34
N GLN A 63 8.46 1.53 -7.78
CA GLN A 63 8.00 0.71 -8.92
C GLN A 63 8.58 1.19 -10.27
N ARG A 64 8.77 2.51 -10.45
CA ARG A 64 9.14 3.07 -11.76
C ARG A 64 10.61 3.37 -11.95
N ARG A 65 11.32 3.81 -10.90
CA ARG A 65 12.74 4.18 -11.00
C ARG A 65 13.66 3.05 -10.57
N LYS A 66 13.29 2.28 -9.54
CA LYS A 66 14.06 1.12 -9.12
C LYS A 66 13.68 -0.17 -9.85
N CYS A 67 12.58 -0.16 -10.62
CA CYS A 67 12.03 -1.32 -11.32
C CYS A 67 11.89 -2.57 -10.41
N THR A 68 11.69 -2.34 -9.11
CA THR A 68 11.48 -3.42 -8.15
C THR A 68 10.00 -3.80 -8.15
N GLY A 69 9.73 -5.10 -8.02
CA GLY A 69 8.38 -5.64 -7.86
C GLY A 69 7.69 -5.15 -6.58
N LEU A 70 6.55 -5.75 -6.28
CA LEU A 70 5.83 -5.48 -5.05
C LEU A 70 6.60 -6.06 -3.87
N GLU A 71 6.73 -5.27 -2.80
CA GLU A 71 7.27 -5.73 -1.53
C GLU A 71 6.10 -5.99 -0.60
N LEU A 72 5.81 -7.27 -0.34
CA LEU A 72 4.69 -7.68 0.49
C LEU A 72 5.12 -8.03 1.92
N ASP A 73 6.41 -8.19 2.18
CA ASP A 73 6.91 -8.40 3.54
C ASP A 73 6.79 -7.09 4.35
N PRO A 74 6.04 -7.06 5.46
CA PRO A 74 5.79 -5.83 6.21
C PRO A 74 7.06 -5.13 6.73
N VAL A 75 8.07 -5.91 7.13
CA VAL A 75 9.32 -5.37 7.69
C VAL A 75 10.13 -4.68 6.60
N ASN A 76 10.30 -5.34 5.46
CA ASN A 76 10.97 -4.77 4.30
C ASN A 76 10.19 -3.60 3.71
N PHE A 77 8.86 -3.70 3.62
CA PHE A 77 8.01 -2.62 3.15
C PHE A 77 8.22 -1.35 3.99
N GLU A 78 8.13 -1.45 5.32
CA GLU A 78 8.34 -0.32 6.23
C GLU A 78 9.74 0.30 6.05
N ARG A 79 10.77 -0.55 5.92
CA ARG A 79 12.14 -0.12 5.68
C ARG A 79 12.27 0.65 4.37
N ILE A 80 11.67 0.16 3.29
CA ILE A 80 11.77 0.79 1.96
C ILE A 80 11.08 2.15 1.96
N ILE A 81 9.84 2.24 2.45
CA ILE A 81 9.10 3.52 2.45
C ILE A 81 9.79 4.57 3.33
N LYS A 82 10.34 4.18 4.49
CA LYS A 82 11.13 5.05 5.37
C LYS A 82 12.40 5.55 4.71
N THR A 83 13.08 4.68 3.96
CA THR A 83 14.32 5.02 3.25
C THR A 83 14.07 6.02 2.13
N ILE A 84 12.94 5.90 1.43
CA ILE A 84 12.58 6.81 0.33
C ILE A 84 12.09 8.16 0.88
N ASN A 85 11.33 8.15 1.97
CA ASN A 85 10.84 9.36 2.61
C ASN A 85 10.78 9.20 4.13
N SER A 86 11.67 9.90 4.84
CA SER A 86 11.74 9.87 6.30
C SER A 86 10.48 10.40 6.99
N GLY A 87 9.67 11.22 6.32
CA GLY A 87 8.37 11.71 6.81
C GLY A 87 7.32 10.60 6.96
N LEU A 88 7.55 9.42 6.38
CA LEU A 88 6.71 8.23 6.60
C LEU A 88 7.10 7.44 7.86
N LYS A 89 8.09 7.91 8.63
CA LYS A 89 8.49 7.27 9.89
C LYS A 89 7.31 7.21 10.85
N GLY A 90 6.95 5.99 11.24
CA GLY A 90 5.84 5.74 12.16
C GLY A 90 4.46 5.64 11.49
N PHE A 91 4.31 6.05 10.22
CA PHE A 91 3.02 5.99 9.52
C PHE A 91 2.49 4.56 9.34
N PHE A 92 3.36 3.62 8.95
CA PHE A 92 2.97 2.21 8.82
C PHE A 92 2.56 1.60 10.16
N ASN A 93 3.27 1.91 11.24
CA ASN A 93 2.92 1.46 12.59
C ASN A 93 1.61 2.10 13.07
N TYR A 94 1.36 3.36 12.74
CA TYR A 94 0.10 4.03 12.99
C TYR A 94 -1.07 3.29 12.31
N LEU A 95 -0.95 2.96 11.02
CA LEU A 95 -1.97 2.18 10.31
C LEU A 95 -2.16 0.79 10.91
N THR A 96 -1.05 0.12 11.22
CA THR A 96 -1.06 -1.22 11.85
C THR A 96 -1.83 -1.20 13.18
N ASN A 97 -1.54 -0.23 14.04
CA ASN A 97 -2.17 -0.10 15.35
C ASN A 97 -3.65 0.35 15.26
N ALA A 98 -4.03 1.04 14.19
CA ALA A 98 -5.41 1.46 13.95
C ALA A 98 -6.29 0.31 13.44
N ILE A 99 -5.72 -0.60 12.66
CA ILE A 99 -6.47 -1.67 11.98
C ILE A 99 -6.44 -2.99 12.77
N ILE A 100 -5.30 -3.35 13.36
CA ILE A 100 -5.10 -4.63 14.04
C ILE A 100 -5.44 -4.46 15.53
N SER A 101 -6.38 -5.26 16.05
CA SER A 101 -6.68 -5.27 17.47
C SER A 101 -5.51 -5.83 18.30
N LYS A 102 -5.38 -5.39 19.56
CA LYS A 102 -4.33 -5.86 20.47
C LYS A 102 -4.55 -7.28 21.00
N GLU A 103 -5.71 -7.87 20.71
CA GLU A 103 -6.15 -9.15 21.25
C GLU A 103 -5.74 -10.34 20.37
N HIS A 104 -5.14 -10.07 19.20
CA HIS A 104 -4.70 -11.11 18.28
C HIS A 104 -3.45 -11.87 18.77
N SER A 105 -3.37 -13.15 18.40
CA SER A 105 -2.14 -13.94 18.55
C SER A 105 -1.01 -13.37 17.69
N ALA A 106 0.24 -13.66 18.06
CA ALA A 106 1.41 -13.18 17.31
C ALA A 106 1.38 -13.56 15.82
N TYR A 107 0.90 -14.77 15.50
CA TYR A 107 0.72 -15.24 14.12
C TYR A 107 -0.34 -14.44 13.36
N ASN A 108 -1.47 -14.17 13.99
CA ASN A 108 -2.54 -13.38 13.38
C ASN A 108 -2.11 -11.92 13.16
N ILE A 109 -1.25 -11.38 14.03
CA ILE A 109 -0.67 -10.04 13.87
C ILE A 109 0.26 -9.99 12.64
N SER A 110 1.09 -11.01 12.41
CA SER A 110 1.98 -11.02 11.23
C SER A 110 1.22 -11.10 9.91
N GLU A 111 0.17 -11.93 9.84
CA GLU A 111 -0.67 -11.99 8.65
C GLU A 111 -1.48 -10.70 8.45
N ALA A 112 -2.04 -10.13 9.52
CA ALA A 112 -2.77 -8.88 9.44
C ALA A 112 -1.88 -7.69 9.02
N LYS A 113 -0.59 -7.69 9.38
CA LYS A 113 0.37 -6.70 8.85
C LYS A 113 0.55 -6.78 7.34
N LYS A 114 0.48 -7.97 6.72
CA LYS A 114 0.49 -8.10 5.25
C LYS A 114 -0.75 -7.45 4.63
N SER A 115 -1.91 -7.59 5.27
CA SER A 115 -3.13 -6.89 4.85
C SER A 115 -2.98 -5.37 4.91
N VAL A 116 -2.29 -4.84 5.93
CA VAL A 116 -1.98 -3.40 6.03
C VAL A 116 -1.04 -2.95 4.90
N VAL A 117 -0.07 -3.78 4.48
CA VAL A 117 0.77 -3.52 3.29
C VAL A 117 -0.10 -3.45 2.04
N GLY A 118 -0.99 -4.43 1.84
CA GLY A 118 -1.97 -4.41 0.72
C GLY A 118 -2.82 -3.13 0.73
N LEU A 119 -3.31 -2.71 1.89
CA LEU A 119 -4.05 -1.45 2.04
C LEU A 119 -3.21 -0.24 1.64
N CYS A 120 -1.93 -0.17 2.02
CA CYS A 120 -1.04 0.91 1.60
C CYS A 120 -0.93 1.00 0.07
N TYR A 121 -0.78 -0.15 -0.61
CA TYR A 121 -0.76 -0.19 -2.07
C TYR A 121 -2.10 0.20 -2.70
N LEU A 122 -3.22 -0.20 -2.10
CA LEU A 122 -4.56 0.19 -2.56
C LEU A 122 -4.76 1.70 -2.47
N ILE A 123 -4.48 2.31 -1.32
CA ILE A 123 -4.59 3.76 -1.12
C ILE A 123 -3.72 4.52 -2.13
N ALA A 124 -2.46 4.10 -2.30
CA ALA A 124 -1.55 4.71 -3.27
C ALA A 124 -2.00 4.52 -4.72
N GLY A 125 -2.49 3.32 -5.07
CA GLY A 125 -2.97 2.98 -6.42
C GLY A 125 -4.30 3.62 -6.78
N LEU A 126 -5.13 3.99 -5.80
CA LEU A 126 -6.31 4.83 -6.00
C LEU A 126 -5.91 6.27 -6.35
N ARG A 127 -4.89 6.80 -5.67
CA ARG A 127 -4.41 8.17 -5.88
C ARG A 127 -3.57 8.32 -7.15
N ASN A 128 -2.84 7.28 -7.54
CA ASN A 128 -1.97 7.31 -8.71
C ASN A 128 -2.12 6.03 -9.54
N LYS A 129 -2.72 6.19 -10.74
CA LYS A 129 -2.91 5.11 -11.72
C LYS A 129 -1.59 4.44 -12.15
N PHE A 130 -0.44 5.07 -11.95
CA PHE A 130 0.86 4.49 -12.30
C PHE A 130 1.43 3.56 -11.23
N VAL A 131 0.84 3.51 -10.03
CA VAL A 131 1.10 2.53 -8.97
C VAL A 131 0.14 1.34 -9.15
N ASN A 132 0.14 0.76 -10.36
CA ASN A 132 -0.86 -0.23 -10.78
C ASN A 132 -0.44 -1.69 -10.53
N TRP A 133 0.80 -1.93 -10.11
CA TRP A 133 1.33 -3.30 -10.08
C TRP A 133 0.54 -4.19 -9.12
N HIS A 134 0.18 -3.66 -7.96
CA HIS A 134 -0.65 -4.38 -6.99
C HIS A 134 -2.04 -4.71 -7.55
N LYS A 135 -2.69 -3.75 -8.22
CA LYS A 135 -4.00 -3.97 -8.86
C LYS A 135 -3.95 -5.04 -9.94
N LEU A 136 -2.85 -5.09 -10.70
CA LEU A 136 -2.63 -6.12 -11.71
C LEU A 136 -2.48 -7.50 -11.06
N GLU A 137 -1.69 -7.60 -9.99
CA GLU A 137 -1.50 -8.85 -9.26
C GLU A 137 -2.81 -9.37 -8.67
N VAL A 138 -3.63 -8.49 -8.08
CA VAL A 138 -4.99 -8.83 -7.62
C VAL A 138 -5.85 -9.34 -8.77
N GLY A 139 -5.82 -8.68 -9.93
CA GLY A 139 -6.57 -9.11 -11.12
C GLY A 139 -6.12 -10.47 -11.66
N LEU A 140 -4.81 -10.73 -11.68
CA LEU A 140 -4.23 -12.03 -12.07
C LEU A 140 -4.62 -13.13 -11.08
N TYR A 141 -4.61 -12.84 -9.78
CA TYR A 141 -5.01 -13.78 -8.75
C TYR A 141 -6.50 -14.15 -8.85
N LEU A 142 -7.38 -13.15 -9.03
CA LEU A 142 -8.81 -13.38 -9.26
C LEU A 142 -9.02 -14.27 -10.49
N ARG A 143 -8.31 -13.99 -11.58
CA ARG A 143 -8.38 -14.79 -12.80
C ARG A 143 -7.91 -16.23 -12.57
N ALA A 144 -6.80 -16.42 -11.86
CA ALA A 144 -6.29 -17.75 -11.51
C ALA A 144 -7.23 -18.52 -10.58
N SER A 145 -7.98 -17.81 -9.74
CA SER A 145 -8.99 -18.37 -8.83
C SER A 145 -10.32 -18.72 -9.53
N GLY A 146 -10.40 -18.55 -10.85
CA GLY A 146 -11.61 -18.87 -11.63
C GLY A 146 -12.67 -17.76 -11.63
N ALA A 147 -12.34 -16.53 -11.23
CA ALA A 147 -13.27 -15.41 -11.33
C ALA A 147 -13.65 -15.13 -12.79
N THR A 148 -14.92 -14.78 -13.01
CA THR A 148 -15.40 -14.36 -14.34
C THR A 148 -14.82 -12.99 -14.71
N TRP A 149 -14.86 -12.66 -15.99
CA TRP A 149 -14.38 -11.36 -16.46
C TRP A 149 -15.20 -10.21 -15.88
N GLU A 150 -16.52 -10.41 -15.74
CA GLU A 150 -17.45 -9.45 -15.13
C GLU A 150 -17.13 -9.22 -13.66
N ALA A 151 -16.77 -10.29 -12.92
CA ALA A 151 -16.34 -10.16 -11.52
C ALA A 151 -15.03 -9.35 -11.42
N ILE A 152 -14.07 -9.59 -12.32
CA ILE A 152 -12.82 -8.83 -12.38
C ILE A 152 -13.06 -7.36 -12.72
N ASP A 153 -13.92 -7.08 -13.71
CA ASP A 153 -14.28 -5.70 -14.08
C ASP A 153 -15.06 -5.00 -12.97
N THR A 154 -15.91 -5.72 -12.25
CA THR A 154 -16.58 -5.19 -11.05
C THR A 154 -15.55 -4.77 -10.00
N MET A 155 -14.59 -5.65 -9.65
CA MET A 155 -13.51 -5.32 -8.72
C MET A 155 -12.62 -4.18 -9.21
N SER A 156 -12.43 -4.06 -10.53
CA SER A 156 -11.69 -2.97 -11.14
C SER A 156 -12.45 -1.65 -11.06
N SER A 157 -13.78 -1.67 -11.23
CA SER A 157 -14.62 -0.48 -11.12
C SER A 157 -14.65 0.08 -9.70
N LEU A 158 -14.54 -0.79 -8.69
CA LEU A 158 -14.34 -0.42 -7.29
C LEU A 158 -12.91 0.09 -6.98
N GLY A 159 -12.00 -0.01 -7.95
CA GLY A 159 -10.63 0.45 -7.83
C GLY A 159 -9.68 -0.52 -7.12
N TYR A 160 -10.10 -1.76 -6.85
CA TYR A 160 -9.30 -2.76 -6.13
C TYR A 160 -8.43 -3.63 -7.04
N SER A 161 -8.83 -3.85 -8.30
CA SER A 161 -8.07 -4.64 -9.28
C SER A 161 -7.83 -3.87 -10.59
N SER A 162 -7.03 -4.48 -11.48
CA SER A 162 -7.00 -4.13 -12.90
C SER A 162 -8.19 -4.76 -13.63
N CYS A 163 -8.66 -4.09 -14.68
CA CYS A 163 -9.76 -4.60 -15.49
C CYS A 163 -9.38 -5.89 -16.23
N ALA A 164 -10.39 -6.67 -16.59
CA ALA A 164 -10.29 -7.92 -17.32
C ALA A 164 -9.37 -7.79 -18.55
N LYS A 165 -9.56 -6.72 -19.32
CA LYS A 165 -8.73 -6.40 -20.50
C LYS A 165 -7.24 -6.27 -20.17
N THR A 166 -6.89 -5.60 -19.07
CA THR A 166 -5.49 -5.42 -18.66
C THR A 166 -4.87 -6.76 -18.24
N VAL A 167 -5.64 -7.58 -17.52
CA VAL A 167 -5.23 -8.92 -17.09
C VAL A 167 -4.98 -9.82 -18.31
N ASP A 168 -5.92 -9.88 -19.25
CA ASP A 168 -5.81 -10.66 -20.49
C ASP A 168 -4.60 -10.23 -21.34
N MET A 169 -4.40 -8.93 -21.54
CA MET A 169 -3.24 -8.40 -22.26
C MET A 169 -1.92 -8.82 -21.59
N TYR A 170 -1.86 -8.79 -20.25
CA TYR A 170 -0.67 -9.20 -19.52
C TYR A 170 -0.40 -10.71 -19.66
N GLN A 171 -1.44 -11.55 -19.53
CA GLN A 171 -1.30 -13.00 -19.71
C GLN A 171 -0.80 -13.34 -21.12
N LYS A 172 -1.34 -12.70 -22.16
CA LYS A 172 -0.88 -12.86 -23.55
C LYS A 172 0.57 -12.44 -23.72
N LYS A 173 0.99 -11.35 -23.07
CA LYS A 173 2.40 -10.91 -23.08
C LYS A 173 3.31 -11.97 -22.46
N VAL A 174 2.96 -12.49 -21.28
CA VAL A 174 3.73 -13.55 -20.61
C VAL A 174 3.79 -14.81 -21.46
N GLN A 175 2.68 -15.23 -22.07
CA GLN A 175 2.64 -16.40 -22.94
C GLN A 175 3.58 -16.23 -24.14
N LYS A 176 3.54 -15.07 -24.81
CA LYS A 176 4.42 -14.77 -25.95
C LYS A 176 5.90 -14.79 -25.56
N GLU A 177 6.25 -14.18 -24.44
CA GLU A 177 7.63 -14.18 -23.92
C GLU A 177 8.10 -15.59 -23.57
N TYR A 178 7.23 -16.41 -22.98
CA TYR A 178 7.54 -17.79 -22.64
C TYR A 178 7.74 -18.66 -23.89
N SER A 179 6.86 -18.56 -24.88
CA SER A 179 7.02 -19.26 -26.17
C SER A 179 8.34 -18.91 -26.84
N ALA A 180 8.71 -17.63 -26.89
CA ALA A 180 9.99 -17.19 -27.45
C ALA A 180 11.20 -17.76 -26.68
N LYS A 181 11.13 -17.82 -25.35
CA LYS A 181 12.19 -18.44 -24.52
C LYS A 181 12.34 -19.94 -24.76
N ILE A 182 11.21 -20.65 -24.92
CA ILE A 182 11.23 -22.07 -25.25
C ILE A 182 11.86 -22.29 -26.64
N GLU A 183 11.41 -21.53 -27.64
CA GLU A 183 11.96 -21.61 -29.00
C GLU A 183 13.47 -21.37 -28.99
N HIS A 184 13.93 -20.34 -28.29
CA HIS A 184 15.36 -20.05 -28.12
C HIS A 184 16.13 -21.22 -27.48
N TYR A 185 15.60 -21.79 -26.40
CA TYR A 185 16.21 -22.94 -25.73
C TYR A 185 16.35 -24.15 -26.66
N PHE A 186 15.33 -24.46 -27.47
CA PHE A 186 15.39 -25.56 -28.43
C PHE A 186 16.37 -25.30 -29.57
N LEU A 187 16.47 -24.07 -30.07
CA LEU A 187 17.46 -23.69 -31.08
C LEU A 187 18.89 -23.87 -30.56
N GLU A 188 19.17 -23.42 -29.33
CA GLU A 188 20.50 -23.47 -28.74
C GLU A 188 20.94 -24.89 -28.34
N HIS A 189 20.03 -25.69 -27.78
CA HIS A 189 20.43 -26.96 -27.13
C HIS A 189 19.98 -28.22 -27.86
N VAL A 190 19.02 -28.14 -28.78
CA VAL A 190 18.58 -29.31 -29.55
C VAL A 190 19.12 -29.25 -30.96
N ILE A 191 18.92 -28.16 -31.70
CA ILE A 191 19.33 -28.12 -33.12
C ILE A 191 20.85 -28.06 -33.29
N LEU A 192 21.58 -27.28 -32.49
CA LEU A 192 23.05 -27.23 -32.57
C LEU A 192 23.72 -28.57 -32.22
N ASN A 193 23.11 -29.38 -31.35
CA ASN A 193 23.63 -30.72 -31.02
C ASN A 193 23.40 -31.77 -32.13
N TYR A 194 22.49 -31.51 -33.08
CA TYR A 194 22.28 -32.39 -34.25
C TYR A 194 23.09 -31.99 -35.49
N ILE A 195 23.70 -30.80 -35.52
CA ILE A 195 24.54 -30.33 -36.65
C ILE A 195 26.03 -30.63 -36.41
N PHE A 196 26.44 -30.96 -35.19
CA PHE A 196 27.83 -31.31 -34.82
C PHE A 196 28.07 -32.80 -34.55
N VAL A 197 27.22 -33.70 -35.06
CA VAL A 197 27.48 -35.15 -35.15
C VAL A 197 27.68 -35.52 -36.61
#